data_AF-A0A0C3MZL1-F1
#
_entry.id   AF-A0A0C3MZL1-F1
#
_cell.length_a   1.000
_cell.length_b   1.000
_cell.length_c   1.000
_cell.angle_alpha   90.00
_cell.angle_beta   90.00
_cell.angle_gamma   90.00
#
_symmetry.space_group_name_H-M   'P 1'
#
loop_
_entity.id
_entity.type
_entity.pdbx_description
1 polymer ?
#
loop_
_entity_poly.entity_id
_entity_poly.type
_entity_poly.pdbx_seq_one_letter_code
_entity_poly.pdbx_strand_id
1 'polypeptide(L)'
;MNSFLESCQAVVRLDVKNSDTETAYLQPLMFTVCFPGPVPRSLTNNDIPIQISVSLSEAFRGIILPEVRPGTWCADESEHPLSVASVSLSSSFLTTDMSYDEIPITFLPLPPLWNPMDTNHWLELSKGIEQWLVDIVQVTNVPEWTWGHDVFWLAYIGAYPAFPCGKWEPWNPIIPLEGQFIKEWLAKEETDNTFPRNVSDMLSYIWNEFCRHAVLFYPFPLLVSN
;
A
#
# COMPACT_ATOMS: atom_id res chain seq x y z
N MET A 1 3.60 -0.79 15.72
CA MET A 1 2.67 -0.46 14.64
C MET A 1 3.53 0.06 13.48
N ASN A 2 3.97 -0.84 12.61
CA ASN A 2 4.92 -0.53 11.54
C ASN A 2 4.17 -0.65 10.20
N SER A 3 3.55 0.45 9.76
CA SER A 3 3.08 0.58 8.39
C SER A 3 4.27 0.39 7.45
N PHE A 4 4.25 -0.63 6.60
CA PHE A 4 5.26 -0.73 5.54
C PHE A 4 4.97 0.37 4.52
N LEU A 5 5.81 1.40 4.57
CA LEU A 5 6.02 2.29 3.46
C LEU A 5 6.88 1.50 2.47
N GLU A 6 6.37 1.20 1.28
CA GLU A 6 7.29 0.91 0.17
C GLU A 6 8.28 2.08 0.11
N SER A 7 9.54 1.79 0.39
CA SER A 7 10.57 2.82 0.55
C SER A 7 11.52 2.75 -0.63
N CYS A 8 11.50 3.80 -1.45
CA CYS A 8 12.50 4.02 -2.48
C CYS A 8 13.65 4.82 -1.87
N GLN A 9 14.85 4.23 -1.84
CA GLN A 9 16.06 4.92 -1.40
C GLN A 9 16.91 5.32 -2.62
N ALA A 10 17.24 6.61 -2.72
CA ALA A 10 18.19 7.12 -3.69
C ALA A 10 19.33 7.86 -2.98
N VAL A 11 20.57 7.61 -3.42
CA VAL A 11 21.74 8.35 -2.94
C VAL A 11 22.10 9.38 -4.00
N VAL A 12 21.94 10.66 -3.67
CA VAL A 12 22.25 11.77 -4.57
C VAL A 12 23.46 12.53 -4.03
N ARG A 13 24.35 12.97 -4.92
CA ARG A 13 25.50 13.81 -4.59
C ARG A 13 25.20 15.25 -4.96
N LEU A 14 25.41 16.17 -4.02
CA LEU A 14 25.18 17.59 -4.23
C LEU A 14 26.39 18.22 -4.92
N ASP A 15 26.14 19.03 -5.94
CA ASP A 15 27.17 19.85 -6.56
C ASP A 15 27.50 21.04 -5.65
N VAL A 16 28.79 21.25 -5.45
CA VAL A 16 29.33 22.40 -4.70
C VAL A 16 29.74 23.46 -5.70
N LYS A 17 29.14 24.66 -5.61
CA LYS A 17 29.65 25.83 -6.32
C LYS A 17 30.45 26.70 -5.37
N ASN A 18 31.69 26.96 -5.74
CA ASN A 18 32.50 27.97 -5.08
C ASN A 18 32.01 29.33 -5.56
N SER A 19 31.56 30.18 -4.63
CA SER A 19 31.23 31.57 -4.94
C SER A 19 32.51 32.39 -5.04
N ASP A 20 33.41 32.25 -4.05
CA ASP A 20 34.67 33.01 -3.89
C ASP A 20 35.78 32.11 -3.29
N THR A 21 36.95 32.66 -2.93
CA THR A 21 38.07 31.88 -2.34
C THR A 21 37.81 31.34 -0.93
N GLU A 22 36.77 31.83 -0.24
CA GLU A 22 36.50 31.51 1.18
C GLU A 22 35.15 30.83 1.42
N THR A 23 34.25 30.81 0.42
CA THR A 23 32.88 30.31 0.59
C THR A 23 32.48 29.38 -0.55
N ALA A 24 31.86 28.27 -0.16
CA ALA A 24 31.30 27.28 -1.07
C ALA A 24 29.84 27.02 -0.67
N TYR A 25 28.95 26.98 -1.66
CA TYR A 25 27.53 26.76 -1.47
C TYR A 25 27.10 25.48 -2.17
N LEU A 26 26.22 24.72 -1.52
CA LEU A 26 25.54 23.59 -2.15
C LEU A 26 24.48 24.12 -3.11
N GLN A 27 24.43 23.55 -4.30
CA GLN A 27 23.32 23.82 -5.21
C GLN A 27 22.04 23.16 -4.68
N PRO A 28 20.87 23.81 -4.86
CA PRO A 28 19.59 23.20 -4.56
C PRO A 28 19.43 21.88 -5.34
N LEU A 29 18.98 20.84 -4.65
CA LEU A 29 18.61 19.58 -5.28
C LEU A 29 17.13 19.60 -5.64
N MET A 30 16.82 19.38 -6.92
CA MET A 30 15.46 19.14 -7.37
C MET A 30 15.30 17.65 -7.69
N PHE A 31 14.31 17.01 -7.08
CA PHE A 31 13.92 15.65 -7.41
C PHE A 31 12.42 15.59 -7.63
N THR A 32 12.01 14.72 -8.53
CA THR A 32 10.60 14.48 -8.85
C THR A 32 10.24 13.09 -8.36
N VAL A 33 9.14 12.98 -7.62
CA VAL A 33 8.58 11.69 -7.23
C VAL A 33 7.46 11.36 -8.21
N CYS A 34 7.60 10.24 -8.91
CA CYS A 34 6.60 9.75 -9.86
C CYS A 34 5.96 8.49 -9.31
N PHE A 35 4.63 8.39 -9.40
CA PHE A 35 3.86 7.20 -9.03
C PHE A 35 3.26 6.60 -10.31
N PRO A 36 4.02 5.79 -11.07
CA PRO A 36 3.50 5.17 -12.27
C PRO A 36 2.49 4.08 -11.91
N GLY A 37 1.30 4.12 -12.50
CA GLY A 37 0.28 3.08 -12.35
C GLY A 37 -1.12 3.64 -12.10
N PRO A 38 -2.16 2.80 -12.26
CA PRO A 38 -3.53 3.20 -11.98
C PRO A 38 -3.73 3.37 -10.46
N VAL A 39 -4.37 4.48 -10.07
CA VAL A 39 -4.81 4.73 -8.70
C VAL A 39 -6.28 4.29 -8.59
N PRO A 40 -6.66 3.50 -7.57
CA PRO A 40 -8.05 3.13 -7.34
C PRO A 40 -8.97 4.36 -7.26
N ARG A 41 -10.13 4.29 -7.91
CA ARG A 41 -11.07 5.43 -8.01
C ARG A 41 -11.57 5.95 -6.66
N SER A 42 -11.56 5.13 -5.61
CA SER A 42 -11.94 5.55 -4.25
C SER A 42 -10.95 6.55 -3.63
N LEU A 43 -9.69 6.57 -4.11
CA LEU A 43 -8.62 7.40 -3.57
C LEU A 43 -8.49 8.76 -4.29
N THR A 44 -9.26 8.99 -5.36
CA THR A 44 -9.18 10.25 -6.14
C THR A 44 -9.69 11.48 -5.39
N ASN A 45 -10.48 11.29 -4.33
CA ASN A 45 -11.02 12.35 -3.48
C ASN A 45 -10.36 12.41 -2.09
N ASN A 46 -9.33 11.60 -1.83
CA ASN A 46 -8.62 11.57 -0.55
C ASN A 46 -7.21 12.15 -0.72
N ASP A 47 -6.78 12.97 0.24
CA ASP A 47 -5.39 13.40 0.34
C ASP A 47 -4.52 12.17 0.63
N ILE A 48 -3.72 11.73 -0.36
CA ILE A 48 -2.77 10.64 -0.18
C ILE A 48 -1.56 11.20 0.59
N PRO A 49 -1.32 10.79 1.85
CA PRO A 49 -0.20 11.31 2.61
C PRO A 49 1.12 10.76 2.04
N ILE A 50 2.00 11.65 1.59
CA ILE A 50 3.34 11.31 1.11
C ILE A 50 4.35 11.76 2.16
N GLN A 51 5.14 10.83 2.69
CA GLN A 51 6.25 11.14 3.59
C GLN A 51 7.57 11.10 2.84
N ILE A 52 8.30 12.22 2.85
CA ILE A 52 9.66 12.31 2.30
C ILE A 52 10.63 12.49 3.46
N SER A 53 11.65 11.65 3.53
CA SER A 53 12.71 11.75 4.53
C SER A 53 14.04 12.06 3.86
N VAL A 54 14.68 13.17 4.28
CA VAL A 54 16.02 13.56 3.83
C VAL A 54 16.97 13.38 5.00
N SER A 55 18.05 12.63 4.79
CA SER A 55 19.09 12.44 5.79
C SER A 55 20.45 12.82 5.22
N LEU A 56 21.31 13.37 6.08
CA LEU A 56 22.68 13.70 5.75
C LEU A 56 23.62 12.75 6.48
N SER A 57 24.77 12.47 5.87
CA SER A 57 25.83 11.73 6.55
C SER A 57 26.28 12.49 7.80
N GLU A 58 26.63 11.74 8.85
CA GLU A 58 27.02 12.27 10.15
C GLU A 58 28.18 13.27 10.07
N ALA A 59 29.08 13.12 9.09
CA ALA A 59 30.18 14.05 8.82
C ALA A 59 29.74 15.50 8.54
N PHE A 60 28.49 15.72 8.15
CA PHE A 60 27.94 17.03 7.80
C PHE A 60 26.94 17.58 8.84
N ARG A 61 26.75 16.86 9.95
CA ARG A 61 25.81 17.22 10.99
C ARG A 61 26.23 18.54 11.64
N GLY A 62 25.33 19.53 11.63
CA GLY A 62 25.57 20.87 12.19
C GLY A 62 26.32 21.84 11.27
N ILE A 63 26.77 21.37 10.10
CA ILE A 63 27.39 22.21 9.06
C ILE A 63 26.35 22.58 8.00
N ILE A 64 25.51 21.62 7.62
CA ILE A 64 24.45 21.80 6.62
C ILE A 64 23.11 21.54 7.29
N LEU A 65 22.16 22.44 7.08
CA LEU A 65 20.77 22.28 7.50
C LEU A 65 19.93 21.98 6.25
N PRO A 66 19.37 20.76 6.10
CA PRO A 66 18.52 20.46 4.96
C PRO A 66 17.21 21.23 5.11
N GLU A 67 16.81 21.94 4.05
CA GLU A 67 15.54 22.63 3.98
C GLU A 67 14.72 22.04 2.83
N VAL A 68 13.49 21.62 3.12
CA VAL A 68 12.56 21.11 2.11
C VAL A 68 11.54 22.21 1.85
N ARG A 69 11.50 22.70 0.61
CA ARG A 69 10.50 23.66 0.15
C ARG A 69 9.64 23.03 -0.95
N PRO A 70 8.32 23.25 -0.95
CA PRO A 70 7.48 22.87 -2.08
C PRO A 70 7.90 23.70 -3.29
N GLY A 71 8.36 23.03 -4.35
CA GLY A 71 8.64 23.66 -5.63
C GLY A 71 7.42 23.54 -6.54
N THR A 72 6.86 24.67 -6.99
CA THR A 72 5.92 24.68 -8.10
C THR A 72 6.72 24.61 -9.39
N TRP A 73 6.64 23.51 -10.12
CA TRP A 73 7.20 23.42 -11.46
C TRP A 73 6.37 24.33 -12.38
N CYS A 74 6.78 25.57 -12.57
CA CYS A 74 6.30 26.37 -13.69
C CYS A 74 7.02 25.88 -14.93
N ALA A 75 6.28 25.25 -15.83
CA ALA A 75 6.75 24.89 -17.17
C ALA A 75 6.84 26.12 -18.09
N ASP A 76 7.30 27.26 -17.58
CA ASP A 76 7.62 28.42 -18.41
C ASP A 76 9.15 28.53 -18.50
N GLU A 77 9.61 28.31 -19.73
CA GLU A 77 10.98 28.42 -20.16
C GLU A 77 11.51 29.84 -19.94
N SER A 78 12.62 29.99 -19.22
CA SER A 78 13.75 30.82 -19.66
C SER A 78 14.96 30.68 -18.73
N GLU A 79 16.03 30.15 -19.34
CA GLU A 79 17.44 30.48 -19.06
C GLU A 79 17.99 30.24 -17.65
N HIS A 80 18.40 29.00 -17.38
CA HIS A 80 19.79 28.63 -17.05
C HIS A 80 19.87 27.12 -16.74
N PRO A 81 20.84 26.38 -17.31
CA PRO A 81 20.98 24.95 -17.03
C PRO A 81 21.57 24.79 -15.62
N LEU A 82 20.70 24.61 -14.63
CA LEU A 82 21.10 23.86 -13.43
C LEU A 82 21.42 22.45 -13.90
N SER A 83 22.59 21.93 -13.49
CA SER A 83 23.02 20.56 -13.75
C SER A 83 21.98 19.61 -13.14
N VAL A 84 20.99 19.22 -13.94
CA VAL A 84 19.97 18.25 -13.53
C VAL A 84 20.65 16.89 -13.67
N ALA A 85 21.16 16.37 -12.56
CA ALA A 85 21.49 14.96 -12.47
C ALA A 85 20.17 14.17 -12.51
N SER A 86 19.67 13.88 -13.72
CA SER A 86 18.50 13.04 -13.92
C SER A 86 18.90 11.60 -13.63
N VAL A 87 18.75 11.16 -12.38
CA VAL A 87 18.78 9.74 -12.06
C VAL A 87 17.42 9.17 -12.50
N SER A 88 17.32 8.82 -13.79
CA SER A 88 16.22 8.00 -14.27
C SER A 88 16.41 6.60 -13.68
N LEU A 89 15.70 6.33 -12.59
CA LEU A 89 15.48 4.95 -12.18
C LEU A 89 14.62 4.31 -13.27
N SER A 90 15.26 3.53 -14.14
CA SER A 90 14.57 2.69 -15.11
C SER A 90 13.80 1.61 -14.35
N SER A 91 12.64 1.97 -13.83
CA SER A 91 11.61 0.99 -13.53
C SER A 91 10.96 0.66 -14.86
N SER A 92 11.32 -0.48 -15.41
CA SER A 92 10.76 -1.04 -16.63
C SER A 92 9.30 -1.47 -16.40
N PHE A 93 8.41 -0.50 -16.19
CA PHE A 93 6.97 -0.69 -16.34
C PHE A 93 6.60 -0.04 -17.67
N LEU A 94 6.76 -0.80 -18.75
CA LEU A 94 6.16 -0.48 -20.03
C LEU A 94 4.66 -0.37 -19.79
N THR A 95 4.14 0.85 -19.79
CA THR A 95 2.70 1.14 -19.86
C THR A 95 2.21 0.63 -21.20
N THR A 96 1.83 -0.63 -21.23
CA THR A 96 1.02 -1.16 -22.32
C THR A 96 -0.34 -0.49 -22.15
N ASP A 97 -0.68 0.34 -23.14
CA ASP A 97 -1.98 0.98 -23.32
C ASP A 97 -3.04 -0.12 -23.47
N MET A 98 -3.51 -0.64 -22.32
CA MET A 98 -4.60 -1.59 -22.21
C MET A 98 -5.77 -0.79 -21.68
N SER A 99 -6.85 -0.67 -22.45
CA SER A 99 -8.13 -0.23 -21.91
C SER A 99 -8.57 -1.28 -20.89
N TYR A 100 -8.27 -1.06 -19.61
CA TYR A 100 -8.72 -1.93 -18.54
C TYR A 100 -10.24 -1.80 -18.45
N ASP A 101 -10.95 -2.76 -19.04
CA ASP A 101 -12.29 -3.06 -18.58
C ASP A 101 -12.20 -3.30 -17.07
N GLU A 102 -12.95 -2.51 -16.31
CA GLU A 102 -12.92 -2.49 -14.85
C GLU A 102 -13.22 -3.91 -14.33
N ILE A 103 -12.25 -4.54 -13.64
CA ILE A 103 -12.40 -5.92 -13.16
C ILE A 103 -13.56 -5.94 -12.15
N PRO A 104 -14.66 -6.66 -12.42
CA PRO A 104 -15.85 -6.58 -11.58
C PRO A 104 -15.62 -7.29 -10.25
N ILE A 105 -15.88 -6.60 -9.14
CA ILE A 105 -15.82 -7.17 -7.79
C ILE A 105 -17.13 -7.90 -7.51
N THR A 106 -17.09 -9.24 -7.46
CA THR A 106 -18.31 -10.08 -7.44
C THR A 106 -18.76 -10.52 -6.03
N PHE A 107 -17.90 -10.38 -5.03
CA PHE A 107 -18.17 -10.76 -3.64
C PHE A 107 -18.68 -9.58 -2.79
N LEU A 108 -18.82 -8.39 -3.38
CA LEU A 108 -19.40 -7.20 -2.76
C LEU A 108 -20.59 -6.70 -3.58
N PRO A 109 -21.64 -6.13 -2.94
CA PRO A 109 -21.76 -5.89 -1.50
C PRO A 109 -22.02 -7.18 -0.72
N LEU A 110 -21.81 -7.14 0.59
CA LEU A 110 -22.10 -8.26 1.47
C LEU A 110 -23.62 -8.49 1.59
N PRO A 111 -24.06 -9.73 1.83
CA PRO A 111 -25.47 -10.04 2.04
C PRO A 111 -26.09 -9.22 3.20
N PRO A 112 -27.39 -8.85 3.14
CA PRO A 112 -28.03 -8.04 4.19
C PRO A 112 -28.04 -8.66 5.59
N LEU A 113 -27.96 -9.99 5.68
CA LEU A 113 -27.92 -10.74 6.93
C LEU A 113 -26.48 -11.06 7.39
N TRP A 114 -25.49 -10.47 6.72
CA TRP A 114 -24.09 -10.66 7.05
C TRP A 114 -23.81 -10.24 8.49
N ASN A 115 -23.14 -11.12 9.22
CA ASN A 115 -22.76 -10.92 10.61
C ASN A 115 -21.24 -11.08 10.75
N PRO A 116 -20.49 -10.01 11.08
CA PRO A 116 -19.04 -10.08 11.25
C PRO A 116 -18.61 -10.92 12.46
N MET A 117 -19.53 -11.30 13.35
CA MET A 117 -19.24 -12.20 14.47
C MET A 117 -19.48 -13.68 14.15
N ASP A 118 -19.98 -13.99 12.94
CA ASP A 118 -20.20 -15.37 12.50
C ASP A 118 -19.08 -15.83 11.57
N THR A 119 -18.30 -16.82 12.01
CA THR A 119 -17.19 -17.40 11.24
C THR A 119 -17.65 -18.06 9.94
N ASN A 120 -18.90 -18.53 9.87
CA ASN A 120 -19.42 -19.16 8.65
C ASN A 120 -19.66 -18.14 7.54
N HIS A 121 -20.13 -16.94 7.90
CA HIS A 121 -20.23 -15.85 6.94
C HIS A 121 -18.84 -15.53 6.38
N TRP A 122 -17.84 -15.33 7.25
CA TRP A 122 -16.46 -15.12 6.82
C TRP A 122 -15.92 -16.23 5.91
N LEU A 123 -16.29 -17.49 6.17
CA LEU A 123 -15.92 -18.61 5.31
C LEU A 123 -16.50 -18.45 3.90
N GLU A 124 -17.80 -18.16 3.78
CA GLU A 124 -18.45 -17.91 2.49
C GLU A 124 -17.79 -16.76 1.71
N LEU A 125 -17.46 -15.66 2.40
CA LEU A 125 -16.75 -14.54 1.78
C LEU A 125 -15.33 -14.91 1.36
N SER A 126 -14.58 -15.62 2.20
CA SER A 126 -13.22 -16.05 1.86
C SER A 126 -13.22 -16.91 0.59
N LYS A 127 -14.24 -17.76 0.42
CA LYS A 127 -14.44 -18.55 -0.80
C LYS A 127 -14.85 -17.71 -2.00
N GLY A 128 -15.72 -16.72 -1.81
CA GLY A 128 -16.06 -15.76 -2.86
C GLY A 128 -14.85 -14.97 -3.37
N ILE A 129 -13.98 -14.52 -2.45
CA ILE A 129 -12.75 -13.80 -2.80
C ILE A 129 -11.72 -14.74 -3.45
N GLU A 130 -11.54 -15.95 -2.92
CA GLU A 130 -10.67 -16.99 -3.51
C GLU A 130 -11.08 -17.25 -4.97
N GLN A 131 -12.37 -17.43 -5.21
CA GLN A 131 -12.89 -17.64 -6.55
C GLN A 131 -12.67 -16.42 -7.45
N TRP A 132 -12.92 -15.21 -6.94
CA TRP A 132 -12.69 -13.99 -7.71
C TRP A 132 -11.23 -13.80 -8.12
N LEU A 133 -10.29 -14.04 -7.20
CA LEU A 133 -8.85 -13.97 -7.49
C LEU A 133 -8.46 -14.99 -8.58
N VAL A 134 -8.88 -16.24 -8.41
CA VAL A 134 -8.44 -17.36 -9.26
C VAL A 134 -9.13 -17.35 -10.63
N ASP A 135 -10.43 -17.05 -10.69
CA ASP A 135 -11.23 -17.19 -11.90
C ASP A 135 -11.33 -15.88 -12.69
N ILE A 136 -11.35 -14.73 -12.02
CA ILE A 136 -11.64 -13.42 -12.64
C ILE A 136 -10.36 -12.58 -12.80
N VAL A 137 -9.59 -12.37 -11.73
CA VAL A 137 -8.39 -11.53 -11.80
C VAL A 137 -7.30 -12.21 -12.64
N GLN A 138 -6.97 -13.47 -12.31
CA GLN A 138 -5.99 -14.37 -12.95
C GLN A 138 -4.53 -13.87 -13.03
N VAL A 139 -4.32 -12.56 -13.15
CA VAL A 139 -3.02 -11.92 -13.34
C VAL A 139 -2.56 -11.32 -12.02
N THR A 140 -1.36 -11.68 -11.57
CA THR A 140 -0.88 -11.31 -10.23
C THR A 140 -0.20 -9.93 -10.14
N ASN A 141 -0.01 -9.23 -11.27
CA ASN A 141 0.72 -7.96 -11.34
C ASN A 141 -0.19 -6.73 -11.47
N VAL A 142 -1.48 -6.87 -11.14
CA VAL A 142 -2.47 -5.77 -11.14
C VAL A 142 -2.86 -5.40 -9.71
N PRO A 143 -3.23 -4.13 -9.45
CA PRO A 143 -3.61 -3.68 -8.10
C PRO A 143 -4.76 -4.48 -7.47
N GLU A 144 -5.71 -4.95 -8.28
CA GLU A 144 -6.84 -5.78 -7.89
C GLU A 144 -6.39 -7.11 -7.27
N TRP A 145 -5.31 -7.70 -7.79
CA TRP A 145 -4.74 -8.92 -7.21
C TRP A 145 -4.17 -8.64 -5.83
N THR A 146 -3.32 -7.62 -5.70
CA THR A 146 -2.71 -7.25 -4.41
C THR A 146 -3.76 -6.90 -3.37
N TRP A 147 -4.76 -6.09 -3.75
CA TRP A 147 -5.87 -5.76 -2.87
C TRP A 147 -6.72 -6.97 -2.51
N GLY A 148 -7.09 -7.78 -3.50
CA GLY A 148 -7.84 -9.02 -3.36
C GLY A 148 -7.19 -10.00 -2.41
N HIS A 149 -5.86 -10.09 -2.49
CA HIS A 149 -5.02 -10.92 -1.67
C HIS A 149 -5.07 -10.54 -0.19
N ASP A 150 -4.95 -9.23 0.12
CA ASP A 150 -5.08 -8.73 1.49
C ASP A 150 -6.50 -8.95 2.05
N VAL A 151 -7.56 -8.67 1.26
CA VAL A 151 -8.94 -8.90 1.71
C VAL A 151 -9.29 -10.38 1.84
N PHE A 152 -8.68 -11.25 1.03
CA PHE A 152 -8.78 -12.70 1.18
C PHE A 152 -8.24 -13.13 2.55
N TRP A 153 -7.03 -12.71 2.91
CA TRP A 153 -6.42 -13.11 4.18
C TRP A 153 -7.20 -12.60 5.39
N LEU A 154 -7.75 -11.39 5.30
CA LEU A 154 -8.67 -10.86 6.32
C LEU A 154 -9.91 -11.76 6.47
N ALA A 155 -10.57 -12.09 5.36
CA ALA A 155 -11.76 -12.93 5.40
C ALA A 155 -11.45 -14.36 5.88
N TYR A 156 -10.34 -14.94 5.44
CA TYR A 156 -9.90 -16.27 5.81
C TYR A 156 -9.57 -16.37 7.30
N ILE A 157 -8.88 -15.37 7.88
CA ILE A 157 -8.65 -15.31 9.33
C ILE A 157 -9.96 -15.08 10.10
N GLY A 158 -10.89 -14.30 9.55
CA GLY A 158 -12.25 -14.19 10.09
C GLY A 158 -12.99 -15.54 10.13
N ALA A 159 -12.77 -16.41 9.14
CA ALA A 159 -13.34 -17.74 9.08
C ALA A 159 -12.66 -18.72 10.04
N TYR A 160 -11.33 -18.57 10.20
CA TYR A 160 -10.50 -19.42 11.05
C TYR A 160 -9.67 -18.59 12.05
N PRO A 161 -10.29 -18.06 13.13
CA PRO A 161 -9.61 -17.20 14.11
C PRO A 161 -8.39 -17.84 14.79
N ALA A 162 -8.29 -19.17 14.79
CA ALA A 162 -7.17 -19.88 15.39
C ALA A 162 -5.98 -20.08 14.42
N PHE A 163 -6.05 -19.59 13.18
CA PHE A 163 -4.96 -19.70 12.21
C PHE A 163 -3.72 -18.89 12.67
N PRO A 164 -2.50 -19.46 12.60
CA PRO A 164 -2.15 -20.75 11.99
C PRO A 164 -2.14 -21.96 12.95
N CYS A 165 -2.24 -21.73 14.27
CA CYS A 165 -2.02 -22.74 15.31
C CYS A 165 -3.20 -23.68 15.58
N GLY A 166 -4.38 -23.41 15.01
CA GLY A 166 -5.60 -24.16 15.22
C GLY A 166 -6.09 -24.95 14.01
N LYS A 167 -7.40 -25.21 13.96
CA LYS A 167 -8.04 -25.88 12.83
C LYS A 167 -8.41 -24.87 11.75
N TRP A 168 -8.11 -25.21 10.52
CA TRP A 168 -8.41 -24.43 9.33
C TRP A 168 -8.46 -25.36 8.11
N GLU A 169 -9.10 -24.91 7.04
CA GLU A 169 -9.22 -25.68 5.79
C GLU A 169 -8.24 -25.15 4.74
N PRO A 170 -7.67 -26.01 3.88
CA PRO A 170 -6.74 -25.55 2.86
C PRO A 170 -7.41 -24.55 1.88
N TRP A 171 -6.67 -23.51 1.52
CA TRP A 171 -7.02 -22.55 0.47
C TRP A 171 -6.34 -22.91 -0.86
N ASN A 172 -6.70 -22.19 -1.93
CA ASN A 172 -6.07 -22.38 -3.23
C ASN A 172 -4.58 -21.95 -3.20
N PRO A 173 -3.62 -22.83 -3.55
CA PRO A 173 -2.18 -22.53 -3.44
C PRO A 173 -1.68 -21.43 -4.37
N ILE A 174 -2.48 -21.00 -5.35
CA ILE A 174 -2.18 -19.81 -6.18
C ILE A 174 -2.16 -18.55 -5.32
N ILE A 175 -2.86 -18.53 -4.18
CA ILE A 175 -2.86 -17.42 -3.22
C ILE A 175 -1.71 -17.64 -2.23
N PRO A 176 -0.59 -16.93 -2.35
CA PRO A 176 0.58 -17.14 -1.49
C PRO A 176 0.36 -16.60 -0.07
N LEU A 177 1.14 -17.08 0.90
CA LEU A 177 1.26 -16.46 2.24
C LEU A 177 2.17 -15.23 2.18
N GLU A 178 1.82 -14.27 1.32
CA GLU A 178 2.56 -13.03 1.09
C GLU A 178 1.65 -11.82 1.30
N GLY A 179 2.12 -10.59 1.11
CA GLY A 179 1.30 -9.41 1.44
C GLY A 179 1.42 -8.97 2.89
N GLN A 180 1.06 -7.70 3.10
CA GLN A 180 1.44 -6.97 4.30
C GLN A 180 0.72 -7.50 5.53
N PHE A 181 -0.60 -7.69 5.39
CA PHE A 181 -1.45 -8.09 6.50
C PHE A 181 -1.07 -9.47 7.04
N ILE A 182 -0.94 -10.49 6.19
CA ILE A 182 -0.66 -11.85 6.64
C ILE A 182 0.76 -11.99 7.20
N LYS A 183 1.74 -11.25 6.67
CA LYS A 183 3.10 -11.24 7.23
C LYS A 183 3.11 -10.66 8.63
N GLU A 184 2.41 -9.54 8.85
CA GLU A 184 2.25 -8.99 10.19
C GLU A 184 1.47 -9.94 11.10
N TRP A 185 0.41 -10.58 10.60
CA TRP A 185 -0.37 -11.54 11.36
C TRP A 185 0.49 -12.72 11.85
N LEU A 186 1.29 -13.31 10.97
CA LEU A 186 2.16 -14.44 11.29
C LEU A 186 3.37 -14.05 12.14
N ALA A 187 3.83 -12.81 12.05
CA ALA A 187 4.96 -12.32 12.84
C ALA A 187 4.59 -11.95 14.29
N LYS A 188 3.30 -11.88 14.64
CA LYS A 188 2.86 -11.58 16.00
C LYS A 188 3.13 -12.77 16.91
N GLU A 189 4.03 -12.58 17.87
CA GLU A 189 4.23 -13.51 18.99
C GLU A 189 3.07 -13.40 19.98
N GLU A 190 2.70 -14.51 20.64
CA GLU A 190 1.62 -14.58 21.65
C GLU A 190 1.77 -13.57 22.80
N THR A 191 2.94 -12.96 22.96
CA THR A 191 3.26 -11.96 24.00
C THR A 191 2.89 -10.52 23.63
N ASP A 192 2.40 -10.24 22.43
CA ASP A 192 1.96 -8.88 22.06
C ASP A 192 0.60 -8.56 22.70
N ASN A 193 0.60 -7.65 23.67
CA ASN A 193 -0.59 -7.20 24.41
C ASN A 193 -1.67 -6.54 23.52
N THR A 194 -1.37 -6.25 22.25
CA THR A 194 -2.32 -5.74 21.27
C THR A 194 -3.07 -6.84 20.51
N PHE A 195 -2.72 -8.12 20.71
CA PHE A 195 -3.42 -9.22 20.07
C PHE A 195 -4.79 -9.46 20.74
N PRO A 196 -5.85 -9.70 19.96
CA PRO A 196 -7.16 -9.99 20.52
C PRO A 196 -7.10 -11.27 21.37
N ARG A 197 -7.50 -11.19 22.64
CA ARG A 197 -7.35 -12.30 23.61
C ARG A 197 -8.44 -13.36 23.48
N ASN A 198 -9.52 -13.04 22.77
CA ASN A 198 -10.63 -13.93 22.50
C ASN A 198 -11.11 -13.74 21.05
N VAL A 199 -11.92 -14.71 20.60
CA VAL A 199 -12.44 -14.75 19.22
C VAL A 199 -13.28 -13.52 18.88
N SER A 200 -14.08 -13.01 19.82
CA SER A 200 -14.95 -11.86 19.57
C SER A 200 -14.17 -10.58 19.30
N ASP A 201 -13.12 -10.32 20.08
CA ASP A 201 -12.23 -9.17 19.88
C ASP A 201 -11.48 -9.32 18.55
N MET A 202 -11.11 -10.55 18.19
CA MET A 202 -10.44 -10.84 16.93
C MET A 202 -11.35 -10.55 15.73
N LEU A 203 -12.57 -11.07 15.75
CA LEU A 203 -13.54 -10.83 14.68
C LEU A 203 -13.90 -9.35 14.55
N SER A 204 -13.94 -8.62 15.67
CA SER A 204 -14.12 -7.16 15.67
C SER A 204 -12.95 -6.43 15.01
N TYR A 205 -11.71 -6.82 15.33
CA TYR A 205 -10.51 -6.27 14.70
C TYR A 205 -10.47 -6.57 13.18
N ILE A 206 -10.70 -7.82 12.80
CA ILE A 206 -10.73 -8.26 11.40
C ILE A 206 -11.82 -7.52 10.62
N TRP A 207 -13.00 -7.33 11.20
CA TRP A 207 -14.07 -6.56 10.56
C TRP A 207 -13.67 -5.12 10.27
N ASN A 208 -13.01 -4.44 11.22
CA ASN A 208 -12.56 -3.07 11.03
C ASN A 208 -11.47 -2.97 9.94
N GLU A 209 -10.49 -3.88 9.97
CA GLU A 209 -9.47 -3.94 8.93
C GLU A 209 -10.05 -4.29 7.56
N PHE A 210 -11.01 -5.22 7.50
CA PHE A 210 -11.72 -5.56 6.27
C PHE A 210 -12.43 -4.34 5.69
N CYS A 211 -13.20 -3.61 6.49
CA CYS A 211 -13.86 -2.38 6.04
C CYS A 211 -12.87 -1.36 5.47
N ARG A 212 -11.72 -1.19 6.14
CA ARG A 212 -10.67 -0.24 5.75
C ARG A 212 -10.01 -0.61 4.42
N HIS A 213 -9.83 -1.90 4.13
CA HIS A 213 -9.28 -2.35 2.85
C HIS A 213 -10.36 -2.38 1.76
N ALA A 214 -11.57 -2.83 2.07
CA ALA A 214 -12.64 -2.98 1.08
C ALA A 214 -13.00 -1.66 0.40
N VAL A 215 -13.03 -0.55 1.14
CA VAL A 215 -13.36 0.78 0.60
C VAL A 215 -12.39 1.26 -0.49
N LEU A 216 -11.17 0.70 -0.54
CA LEU A 216 -10.15 1.08 -1.54
C LEU A 216 -10.56 0.72 -2.97
N PHE A 217 -11.28 -0.38 -3.17
CA PHE A 217 -11.75 -0.80 -4.50
C PHE A 217 -13.28 -0.85 -4.59
N TYR A 218 -13.98 -0.75 -3.47
CA TYR A 218 -15.44 -0.75 -3.40
C TYR A 218 -15.95 0.42 -2.52
N PRO A 219 -16.04 1.65 -3.07
CA PRO A 219 -16.42 2.85 -2.31
C PRO A 219 -17.94 2.98 -2.07
N PHE A 220 -18.64 1.85 -1.99
CA PHE A 220 -20.09 1.79 -1.72
C PHE A 220 -20.34 1.11 -0.38
N PRO A 221 -21.53 1.29 0.24
CA PRO A 221 -21.86 0.60 1.48
C PRO A 221 -21.69 -0.92 1.33
N LEU A 222 -20.89 -1.51 2.24
CA LEU A 222 -20.67 -2.97 2.24
C LEU A 222 -21.93 -3.74 2.60
N LEU A 223 -22.83 -3.15 3.40
CA LEU A 223 -24.12 -3.71 3.74
C LEU A 223 -25.20 -2.83 3.11
N VAL A 224 -26.04 -3.43 2.28
CA VAL A 224 -27.20 -2.75 1.72
C VAL A 224 -28.35 -2.90 2.72
N SER A 225 -28.80 -1.78 3.30
CA SER A 225 -30.03 -1.76 4.10
C SER A 225 -31.21 -2.08 3.20
N ASN A 226 -32.01 -3.09 3.55
CA ASN A 226 -33.32 -3.33 2.94
C ASN A 226 -34.30 -2.18 3.21
#